data_AF-A0A974E362-F1
#
_entry.id   AF-A0A974E362-F1
#
_cell.length_a   1.000
_cell.length_b   1.000
_cell.length_c   1.000
_cell.angle_alpha   90.00
_cell.angle_beta   90.00
_cell.angle_gamma   90.00
#
_symmetry.space_group_name_H-M   'P 1'
#
loop_
_entity.id
_entity.type
_entity.pdbx_description
1 polymer ?
#
loop_
_entity_poly.entity_id
_entity_poly.type
_entity_poly.pdbx_seq_one_letter_code
_entity_poly.pdbx_strand_id
1 'polypeptide(L)'
;GGVMGIQINWNCDLDRKLTYCVPKYSFRRLDNREIDHNVSPGYNFRFAKYYKDSNGVESRTLMKVYGIRFDILVFGTAGKFDIIPTMINIGSGAALFGVATVLCDMIVFHFFKKRHYYREKKYKYVEDYDELVGSECGSNP
;
A
#
# COMPACT_ATOMS: atom_id res chain seq x y z
N GLY A 1 28.65 -0.19 -22.33
CA GLY A 1 27.32 0.43 -22.43
C GLY A 1 26.57 0.23 -21.14
N GLY A 2 25.47 0.94 -20.91
CA GLY A 2 24.71 0.86 -19.65
C GLY A 2 23.30 1.42 -19.81
N VAL A 3 22.47 1.31 -18.76
CA VAL A 3 21.11 1.83 -18.79
C VAL A 3 20.92 2.82 -17.65
N MET A 4 20.54 4.04 -18.00
CA MET A 4 20.28 5.12 -17.06
C MET A 4 18.79 5.44 -17.05
N GLY A 5 18.17 5.36 -15.89
CA GLY A 5 16.80 5.78 -15.65
C GLY A 5 16.75 7.24 -15.21
N ILE A 6 16.01 8.06 -15.94
CA ILE A 6 15.62 9.42 -15.55
C ILE A 6 14.20 9.33 -15.02
N GLN A 7 14.04 9.46 -13.71
CA GLN A 7 12.76 9.37 -13.04
C GLN A 7 12.20 10.78 -12.80
N ILE A 8 10.99 11.03 -13.30
CA ILE A 8 10.26 12.28 -13.14
C ILE A 8 9.03 11.96 -12.29
N ASN A 9 9.03 12.41 -11.03
CA ASN A 9 7.92 12.14 -10.11
C ASN A 9 7.07 13.40 -9.89
N TRP A 10 5.77 13.29 -10.17
CA TRP A 10 4.75 14.29 -9.92
C TRP A 10 3.89 13.89 -8.73
N ASN A 11 4.19 14.41 -7.55
CA ASN A 11 3.32 14.25 -6.38
C ASN A 11 2.59 15.57 -6.14
N CYS A 12 1.32 15.62 -6.54
CA CYS A 12 0.57 16.88 -6.59
C CYS A 12 -0.68 16.84 -5.73
N ASP A 13 -0.79 17.83 -4.86
CA ASP A 13 -2.00 18.16 -4.12
C ASP A 13 -2.80 19.19 -4.94
N LEU A 14 -3.90 18.75 -5.54
CA LEU A 14 -4.77 19.54 -6.41
C LEU A 14 -5.71 20.48 -5.62
N ASP A 15 -5.71 20.41 -4.29
CA ASP A 15 -6.44 21.38 -3.46
C ASP A 15 -5.65 22.69 -3.33
N ARG A 16 -4.35 22.65 -3.64
CA ARG A 16 -3.46 23.81 -3.69
C ARG A 16 -3.39 24.39 -5.11
N LYS A 17 -2.78 25.57 -5.23
CA LYS A 17 -2.52 26.21 -6.53
C LYS A 17 -1.66 25.28 -7.40
N LEU A 18 -2.00 25.17 -8.69
CA LEU A 18 -1.26 24.35 -9.66
C LEU A 18 0.23 24.69 -9.75
N THR A 19 0.62 25.90 -9.37
CA THR A 19 2.03 26.35 -9.33
C THR A 19 2.91 25.54 -8.38
N TYR A 20 2.31 24.87 -7.38
CA TYR A 20 3.06 24.03 -6.43
C TYR A 20 3.27 22.60 -6.93
N CYS A 21 2.58 22.19 -8.00
CA CYS A 21 2.75 20.89 -8.64
C CYS A 21 3.98 20.96 -9.56
N VAL A 22 5.14 20.60 -9.02
CA VAL A 22 6.42 20.61 -9.75
C VAL A 22 7.02 19.21 -9.82
N PRO A 23 7.69 18.86 -10.95
CA PRO A 23 8.30 17.56 -11.09
C PRO A 23 9.56 17.45 -10.23
N LYS A 24 9.72 16.32 -9.55
CA LYS A 24 10.97 15.94 -8.89
C LYS A 24 11.76 15.01 -9.80
N TYR A 25 12.92 15.47 -10.25
CA TYR A 25 13.84 14.68 -11.06
C TYR A 25 14.77 13.83 -10.17
N SER A 26 14.97 12.58 -10.56
CA SER A 26 15.90 11.64 -9.94
C SER A 26 16.59 10.82 -11.02
N PHE A 27 17.85 10.48 -10.81
CA PHE A 27 18.65 9.73 -11.77
C PHE A 27 19.13 8.44 -11.11
N ARG A 28 18.87 7.30 -11.74
CA ARG A 28 19.28 5.99 -11.23
C ARG A 28 19.82 5.12 -12.34
N ARG A 29 20.96 4.49 -12.10
CA ARG A 29 21.46 3.43 -12.97
C ARG A 29 20.57 2.18 -12.83
N LEU A 30 20.02 1.69 -13.95
CA LEU A 30 19.04 0.60 -13.98
C LEU A 30 19.66 -0.78 -14.23
N ASP A 31 20.88 -0.85 -14.76
CA ASP A 31 21.60 -2.11 -14.95
C ASP A 31 22.30 -2.60 -13.67
N ASN A 32 22.46 -3.93 -13.56
CA ASN A 32 23.14 -4.56 -12.43
C ASN A 32 24.60 -4.10 -12.34
N ARG A 33 24.97 -3.62 -11.15
CA ARG A 33 26.32 -3.13 -10.84
C ARG A 33 27.30 -4.25 -10.46
N GLU A 34 26.81 -5.45 -10.20
CA GLU A 34 27.64 -6.58 -9.79
C GLU A 34 28.46 -7.09 -10.98
N ILE A 35 29.78 -7.08 -10.79
CA ILE A 35 30.76 -7.48 -11.80
C ILE A 35 30.94 -9.01 -11.77
N ASP A 36 30.81 -9.64 -10.60
CA ASP A 36 31.11 -11.06 -10.38
C ASP A 36 30.00 -12.04 -10.83
N HIS A 37 28.78 -11.55 -11.05
CA HIS A 37 27.63 -12.39 -11.43
C HIS A 37 26.93 -11.94 -12.72
N ASN A 38 27.58 -11.11 -13.55
CA ASN A 38 26.96 -10.58 -14.75
C ASN A 38 27.51 -11.20 -16.04
N VAL A 39 26.68 -11.99 -16.72
CA VAL A 39 26.96 -12.59 -18.05
C VAL A 39 27.07 -11.52 -19.15
N SER A 40 26.55 -10.31 -18.93
CA SER A 40 26.63 -9.17 -19.86
C SER A 40 26.81 -7.84 -19.11
N PRO A 41 28.06 -7.37 -18.88
CA PRO A 41 28.39 -6.20 -18.05
C PRO A 41 27.87 -4.84 -18.55
N GLY A 42 27.07 -4.82 -19.62
CA GLY A 42 26.52 -3.58 -20.15
C GLY A 42 25.52 -3.76 -21.30
N TYR A 43 24.98 -2.64 -21.76
CA TYR A 43 24.06 -2.57 -22.91
C TYR A 43 24.81 -2.52 -24.25
N ASN A 44 24.43 -3.41 -25.18
CA ASN A 44 24.91 -3.45 -26.56
C ASN A 44 23.76 -3.82 -27.51
N PHE A 45 23.80 -3.30 -28.74
CA PHE A 45 22.87 -3.71 -29.80
C PHE A 45 23.62 -3.88 -31.13
N ARG A 46 23.11 -4.78 -31.98
CA ARG A 46 23.65 -5.04 -33.31
C ARG A 46 22.61 -4.69 -34.36
N PHE A 47 23.02 -3.99 -35.41
CA PHE A 47 22.20 -3.73 -36.58
C PHE A 47 23.03 -3.93 -37.84
N ALA A 48 22.39 -4.32 -38.94
CA ALA A 48 23.08 -4.52 -40.22
C ALA A 48 22.55 -3.56 -41.27
N LYS A 49 23.46 -2.97 -42.04
CA LYS A 49 23.12 -2.26 -43.28
C LYS A 49 23.28 -3.22 -44.44
N TYR A 50 22.21 -3.45 -45.18
CA TYR A 50 22.18 -4.36 -46.31
C TYR A 50 22.36 -3.56 -47.60
N TYR A 51 23.17 -4.11 -48.50
CA TYR A 51 23.48 -3.53 -49.80
C TYR A 51 23.33 -4.61 -50.87
N LYS A 52 22.91 -4.20 -52.06
CA LYS A 52 22.84 -5.08 -53.22
C LYS A 52 23.67 -4.46 -54.32
N ASP A 53 24.65 -5.21 -54.80
CA ASP A 53 25.54 -4.76 -55.85
C ASP A 53 24.86 -4.85 -57.24
N SER A 54 25.39 -4.16 -58.25
CA SER A 54 24.84 -4.17 -59.62
C SER A 54 24.81 -5.58 -60.24
N ASN A 55 25.68 -6.47 -59.74
CA ASN A 55 25.76 -7.88 -60.14
C ASN A 55 24.76 -8.79 -59.36
N GLY A 56 23.86 -8.20 -58.56
CA GLY A 56 22.83 -8.93 -57.83
C GLY A 56 23.31 -9.61 -56.53
N VAL A 57 24.59 -9.46 -56.17
CA VAL A 57 25.17 -10.02 -54.94
C VAL A 57 24.69 -9.22 -53.73
N GLU A 58 24.11 -9.91 -52.74
CA GLU A 58 23.69 -9.32 -51.48
C GLU A 58 24.86 -9.28 -50.50
N SER A 59 25.15 -8.10 -49.97
CA SER A 59 26.19 -7.86 -48.97
C SER A 59 25.62 -7.13 -47.77
N ARG A 60 26.22 -7.31 -46.59
CA ARG A 60 25.81 -6.56 -45.39
C ARG A 60 26.99 -6.09 -44.56
N THR A 61 26.89 -4.89 -44.02
CA THR A 61 27.77 -4.40 -42.96
C THR A 61 27.07 -4.55 -41.62
N LEU A 62 27.53 -5.50 -40.79
CA LEU A 62 27.05 -5.68 -39.43
C LEU A 62 27.77 -4.73 -38.48
N MET A 63 27.04 -3.87 -37.81
CA MET A 63 27.56 -2.94 -36.81
C MET A 63 27.15 -3.38 -35.41
N LYS A 64 28.12 -3.43 -34.49
CA LYS A 64 27.91 -3.67 -33.06
C LYS A 64 28.20 -2.38 -32.31
N VAL A 65 27.18 -1.82 -31.66
CA VAL A 65 27.27 -0.53 -30.98
C VAL A 65 27.12 -0.72 -29.48
N TYR A 66 27.97 -0.01 -28.73
CA TYR A 66 27.94 0.06 -27.29
C TYR A 66 27.63 1.50 -26.90
N GLY A 67 26.57 1.69 -26.12
CA GLY A 67 26.11 3.03 -25.73
C GLY A 67 25.38 3.02 -24.40
N ILE A 68 24.93 4.20 -23.98
CA ILE A 68 24.06 4.36 -22.82
C ILE A 68 22.63 4.52 -23.33
N ARG A 69 21.71 3.71 -22.82
CA ARG A 69 20.28 3.87 -23.05
C ARG A 69 19.70 4.70 -21.91
N PHE A 70 19.00 5.79 -22.23
CA PHE A 70 18.26 6.58 -21.27
C PHE A 70 16.79 6.18 -21.29
N ASP A 71 16.28 5.65 -20.19
CA ASP A 71 14.87 5.36 -20.01
C ASP A 71 14.26 6.50 -19.19
N ILE A 72 13.26 7.18 -19.74
CA ILE A 72 12.53 8.25 -19.06
C ILE A 72 11.31 7.63 -18.41
N LEU A 73 11.31 7.56 -17.07
CA LEU A 73 10.22 7.01 -16.29
C LEU A 73 9.44 8.16 -15.65
N VAL A 74 8.20 8.34 -16.06
CA VAL A 74 7.32 9.37 -15.51
C VAL A 74 6.33 8.72 -14.56
N PHE A 75 6.36 9.14 -13.30
CA PHE A 75 5.44 8.71 -12.26
C PHE A 75 4.61 9.90 -11.79
N GLY A 76 3.36 9.64 -11.43
CA GLY A 76 2.47 10.68 -10.95
C GLY A 76 1.45 10.15 -9.96
N THR A 77 1.20 10.91 -8.91
CA THR A 77 0.07 10.73 -8.01
C THR A 77 -0.51 12.10 -7.74
N ALA A 78 -1.81 12.25 -7.98
CA ALA A 78 -2.53 13.47 -7.75
C ALA A 78 -3.65 13.21 -6.74
N GLY A 79 -3.66 13.97 -5.65
CA GLY A 79 -4.74 13.96 -4.66
C GLY A 79 -5.59 15.19 -4.83
N LYS A 80 -6.92 15.03 -4.75
CA LYS A 80 -7.87 16.14 -4.63
C LYS A 80 -8.84 15.80 -3.52
N PHE A 81 -9.30 16.80 -2.77
CA PHE A 81 -10.33 16.64 -1.77
C PHE A 81 -11.60 16.07 -2.41
N ASP A 82 -12.05 14.97 -1.83
CA ASP A 82 -13.34 14.34 -2.12
C ASP A 82 -14.06 14.05 -0.81
N ILE A 83 -15.35 14.38 -0.78
CA ILE A 83 -16.20 14.22 0.40
C ILE A 83 -16.48 12.75 0.71
N ILE A 84 -16.56 11.89 -0.31
CA ILE A 84 -16.87 10.46 -0.15
C ILE A 84 -15.81 9.75 0.72
N PRO A 85 -14.50 9.73 0.34
CA PRO A 85 -13.47 9.10 1.15
C PRO A 85 -13.27 9.80 2.50
N THR A 86 -13.53 11.11 2.57
CA THR A 86 -13.46 11.86 3.83
C THR A 86 -14.53 11.38 4.81
N MET A 87 -15.79 11.23 4.37
CA MET A 87 -16.88 10.74 5.21
C MET A 87 -16.63 9.31 5.69
N ILE A 88 -16.09 8.45 4.82
CA ILE A 88 -15.71 7.08 5.19
C ILE A 88 -14.64 7.10 6.29
N ASN A 89 -13.58 7.90 6.12
CA ASN A 89 -12.51 8.00 7.12
C ASN A 89 -13.02 8.54 8.46
N ILE A 90 -13.94 9.52 8.45
CA ILE A 90 -14.59 10.02 9.66
C ILE A 90 -15.42 8.92 10.32
N GLY A 91 -16.23 8.19 9.54
CA GLY A 91 -17.03 7.07 10.03
C GLY A 91 -16.18 5.95 10.63
N SER A 92 -15.08 5.58 9.98
CA SER A 92 -14.10 4.62 10.49
C SER A 92 -13.42 5.10 11.77
N GLY A 93 -13.05 6.39 11.83
CA GLY A 93 -12.52 7.00 13.05
C GLY A 93 -13.52 6.99 14.20
N ALA A 94 -14.79 7.29 13.92
CA ALA A 94 -15.87 7.25 14.90
C ALA A 94 -16.09 5.83 15.44
N ALA A 95 -16.10 4.81 14.57
CA ALA A 95 -16.24 3.42 14.95
C ALA A 95 -15.09 2.94 15.87
N LEU A 96 -13.87 3.44 15.66
CA LEU A 96 -12.71 3.09 16.50
C LEU A 96 -12.89 3.48 17.98
N PHE A 97 -13.66 4.53 18.29
CA PHE A 97 -13.96 4.89 19.68
C PHE A 97 -14.77 3.80 20.42
N GLY A 98 -15.48 2.93 19.70
CA GLY A 98 -16.13 1.76 20.29
C GLY A 98 -15.13 0.77 20.91
N VAL A 99 -13.90 0.70 20.42
CA VAL A 99 -12.84 -0.13 21.02
C VAL A 99 -12.34 0.48 22.32
N ALA A 100 -12.31 1.82 22.42
CA ALA A 100 -11.87 2.51 23.63
C ALA A 100 -12.77 2.22 24.82
N THR A 101 -14.09 2.14 24.63
CA THR A 101 -15.03 1.82 25.72
C THR A 101 -14.83 0.39 26.25
N VAL A 102 -14.61 -0.58 25.35
CA VAL A 102 -14.30 -1.97 25.73
C VAL A 102 -12.98 -2.05 26.51
N LEU A 103 -11.95 -1.33 26.09
CA LEU A 103 -10.68 -1.25 26.82
C LEU A 103 -10.87 -0.59 28.20
N CYS A 104 -11.61 0.51 28.28
CA CYS A 104 -11.94 1.15 29.55
C CYS A 104 -12.66 0.19 30.50
N ASP A 105 -13.63 -0.58 30.00
CA ASP A 105 -14.33 -1.60 30.77
C ASP A 105 -13.39 -2.72 31.26
N MET A 106 -12.51 -3.21 30.38
CA MET A 106 -11.52 -4.23 30.73
C MET A 106 -10.58 -3.73 31.84
N ILE A 107 -10.14 -2.48 31.76
CA ILE A 107 -9.29 -1.85 32.78
C ILE A 107 -10.02 -1.74 34.11
N VAL A 108 -11.28 -1.30 34.13
CA VAL A 108 -12.08 -1.17 35.35
C VAL A 108 -12.29 -2.53 36.03
N PHE A 109 -12.51 -3.60 35.26
CA PHE A 109 -12.74 -4.93 35.86
C PHE A 109 -11.46 -5.62 36.34
N HIS A 110 -10.31 -5.37 35.73
CA HIS A 110 -9.06 -6.04 36.11
C HIS A 110 -8.16 -5.26 37.06
N PHE A 111 -8.07 -3.93 36.92
CA PHE A 111 -7.03 -3.15 37.61
C PHE A 111 -7.54 -2.30 38.77
N PHE A 112 -8.85 -2.02 38.87
CA PHE A 112 -9.38 -1.18 39.95
C PHE A 112 -9.66 -1.98 41.23
N LYS A 113 -9.18 -1.48 42.38
CA LYS A 113 -9.43 -2.08 43.71
C LYS A 113 -10.91 -2.20 44.06
N LYS A 114 -11.78 -1.32 43.56
CA LYS A 114 -13.25 -1.35 43.76
C LYS A 114 -14.02 -2.03 42.61
N ARG A 115 -13.42 -3.02 41.93
CA ARG A 115 -14.04 -3.73 40.78
C ARG A 115 -15.43 -4.32 41.09
N HIS A 116 -15.65 -4.83 42.30
CA HIS A 116 -16.90 -5.49 42.70
C HIS A 116 -18.08 -4.50 42.71
N TYR A 117 -17.85 -3.29 43.22
CA TYR A 117 -18.84 -2.20 43.21
C TYR A 117 -19.23 -1.77 41.78
N TYR A 118 -18.27 -1.69 40.87
CA TYR A 118 -18.57 -1.36 39.45
C TYR A 118 -19.27 -2.52 38.72
N ARG A 119 -18.98 -3.78 39.08
CA ARG A 119 -19.61 -4.97 38.47
C ARG A 119 -21.09 -5.09 38.82
N GLU A 120 -21.46 -4.83 40.08
CA GLU A 120 -22.85 -4.87 40.55
C GLU A 120 -23.72 -3.76 39.95
N LYS A 121 -23.13 -2.61 39.62
CA LYS A 121 -23.86 -1.51 38.97
C LYS A 121 -24.05 -1.73 37.47
N LYS A 122 -23.14 -2.45 36.81
CA LYS A 122 -23.21 -2.72 35.37
C LYS A 122 -24.04 -3.96 35.04
N TYR A 123 -23.90 -5.04 35.80
CA TYR A 123 -24.59 -6.31 35.54
C TYR A 123 -25.66 -6.55 36.60
N LYS A 124 -26.89 -6.78 36.16
CA LYS A 124 -27.95 -7.37 37.00
C LYS A 124 -28.10 -8.83 36.60
N TYR A 125 -27.91 -9.73 37.55
CA TYR A 125 -28.19 -11.14 37.35
C TYR A 125 -29.71 -11.32 37.40
N VAL A 126 -30.26 -12.00 36.39
CA VAL A 126 -31.67 -12.39 36.33
C VAL A 126 -31.65 -13.92 36.28
N GLU A 127 -32.43 -14.57 37.14
CA GLU A 127 -32.60 -16.02 37.10
C GLU A 127 -33.52 -16.38 35.92
N ASP A 128 -33.13 -17.38 35.14
CA ASP A 128 -33.97 -17.89 34.06
C ASP A 128 -35.20 -18.57 34.68
N TYR A 129 -36.39 -18.23 34.17
CA TYR A 129 -37.68 -18.69 34.67
C TYR A 129 -37.87 -20.23 34.65
N ASP A 130 -36.95 -20.97 34.04
CA ASP A 130 -37.01 -22.44 33.93
C ASP A 130 -36.67 -23.18 35.24
N GLU A 131 -36.00 -22.54 36.22
CA GLU A 131 -35.78 -23.15 37.55
C GLU A 131 -37.00 -22.99 38.50
N LEU A 132 -37.92 -22.06 38.23
CA LEU A 132 -39.11 -21.83 39.07
C LEU A 132 -40.24 -22.83 38.81
N VAL A 133 -40.30 -23.44 37.62
CA VAL A 133 -41.35 -24.40 37.23
C VAL A 133 -41.04 -25.82 37.73
N GLY A 134 -39.77 -26.12 38.05
CA GLY A 134 -39.35 -27.44 38.53
C GLY A 134 -39.62 -27.72 40.02
N SER A 135 -39.81 -26.68 40.84
CA SER A 135 -40.01 -26.82 42.29
C SER A 135 -41.48 -26.80 42.75
N GLU A 136 -42.43 -26.48 41.87
CA GLU A 136 -43.87 -26.40 42.24
C GLU A 136 -44.69 -27.66 41.91
N CYS A 137 -44.11 -28.68 41.26
CA CYS A 137 -44.84 -29.90 40.89
C CYS A 137 -44.50 -31.12 41.79
N GLY A 138 -44.47 -30.91 43.11
CA GLY A 138 -43.96 -31.93 44.02
C GLY A 138 -44.42 -31.85 45.48
N SER A 139 -45.67 -31.47 45.78
CA SER A 139 -46.36 -31.93 47.00
C SER A 139 -47.76 -31.30 47.11
N ASN A 140 -48.80 -32.11 46.98
CA ASN A 140 -49.67 -32.45 48.12
C ASN A 140 -50.67 -33.56 47.72
N PRO A 141 -51.11 -34.38 48.70
CA PRO A 141 -52.00 -35.53 48.50
C PRO A 141 -53.40 -35.17 48.02
#